data_AF-A0A7T0BWM3-F1
#
_entry.id   AF-A0A7T0BWM3-F1
#
_cell.length_a   1.000
_cell.length_b   1.000
_cell.length_c   1.000
_cell.angle_alpha   90.00
_cell.angle_beta   90.00
_cell.angle_gamma   90.00
#
_symmetry.space_group_name_H-M   'P 1'
#
loop_
_entity.id
_entity.type
_entity.pdbx_description
1 polymer ?
#
loop_
_entity_poly.entity_id
_entity_poly.type
_entity_poly.pdbx_seq_one_letter_code
_entity_poly.pdbx_strand_id
1 'polypeptide(L)'
;MAIEPGSDEERLLLGKWIRKGAELIVATSALGESYLDPNIKRSEELQEKSEDYVAFDHDVAEKLPHLKGKFRWDLEKYFRDHWGPYLPKEEG
;
A
#
# COMPACT_ATOMS: atom_id res chain seq x y z
N MET A 1 -3.09 -14.32 -8.10
CA MET A 1 -1.81 -14.85 -8.62
C MET A 1 -0.72 -13.99 -8.02
N ALA A 2 0.36 -14.58 -7.51
CA ALA A 2 1.47 -13.79 -6.98
C ALA A 2 2.21 -13.11 -8.14
N ILE A 3 2.56 -11.84 -7.97
CA ILE A 3 3.29 -11.04 -8.95
C ILE A 3 4.79 -11.36 -8.81
N GLU A 4 5.49 -11.40 -9.93
CA GLU A 4 6.93 -11.65 -9.96
C GLU A 4 7.72 -10.47 -9.35
N PRO A 5 8.67 -10.74 -8.43
CA PRO A 5 9.55 -9.71 -7.90
C PRO A 5 10.41 -9.06 -8.99
N GLY A 6 10.57 -7.73 -8.92
CA GLY A 6 11.27 -6.90 -9.88
C GLY A 6 10.46 -6.54 -11.13
N SER A 7 9.24 -7.05 -11.29
CA SER A 7 8.42 -6.80 -12.47
C SER A 7 7.83 -5.38 -12.50
N ASP A 8 7.44 -4.93 -13.69
CA ASP A 8 6.70 -3.68 -13.86
C ASP A 8 5.34 -3.71 -13.16
N GLU A 9 4.71 -4.88 -13.06
CA GLU A 9 3.44 -5.05 -12.35
C GLU A 9 3.63 -4.82 -10.83
N GLU A 10 4.71 -5.33 -10.24
CA GLU A 10 5.06 -5.04 -8.85
C GLU A 10 5.31 -3.56 -8.66
N ARG A 11 6.08 -2.93 -9.55
CA ARG A 11 6.37 -1.49 -9.50
C ARG A 11 5.06 -0.69 -9.47
N LEU A 12 4.13 -0.98 -10.36
CA LEU A 12 2.86 -0.25 -10.45
C LEU A 12 2.00 -0.48 -9.20
N LEU A 13 1.88 -1.73 -8.75
CA LEU A 13 1.03 -2.08 -7.62
C LEU A 13 1.58 -1.53 -6.30
N LEU A 14 2.87 -1.74 -6.02
CA LEU A 14 3.52 -1.22 -4.83
C LEU A 14 3.54 0.30 -4.82
N GLY A 15 3.80 0.93 -5.97
CA GLY A 15 3.75 2.38 -6.09
C GLY A 15 2.37 2.97 -5.78
N LYS A 16 1.30 2.29 -6.24
CA LYS A 16 -0.09 2.65 -5.91
C LYS A 16 -0.38 2.47 -4.42
N TRP A 17 0.11 1.40 -3.80
CA TRP A 17 -0.04 1.14 -2.36
C TRP A 17 0.63 2.24 -1.52
N ILE A 18 1.88 2.60 -1.83
CA ILE A 18 2.61 3.68 -1.14
C ILE A 18 1.86 5.01 -1.29
N ARG A 19 1.41 5.34 -2.51
CA ARG A 19 0.70 6.60 -2.77
C ARG A 19 -0.63 6.68 -2.03
N LYS A 20 -1.47 5.64 -2.11
CA LYS A 20 -2.77 5.61 -1.42
C LYS A 20 -2.62 5.69 0.10
N GLY A 21 -1.53 5.14 0.64
CA GLY A 21 -1.24 5.21 2.08
C GLY A 21 -0.67 6.56 2.54
N ALA A 22 -0.27 7.46 1.63
CA ALA A 22 0.44 8.69 1.98
C ALA A 22 -0.29 9.57 3.00
N GLU A 23 -1.62 9.58 2.93
CA GLU A 23 -2.47 10.53 3.67
C GLU A 23 -3.40 9.84 4.68
N LEU A 24 -3.23 8.53 4.91
CA LEU A 24 -4.13 7.73 5.76
C LEU A 24 -3.43 7.26 7.03
N ILE A 25 -4.08 7.45 8.20
CA ILE A 25 -3.56 6.99 9.51
C ILE A 25 -3.33 5.48 9.53
N VAL A 26 -4.20 4.71 8.86
CA VAL A 26 -4.12 3.25 8.77
C VAL A 26 -2.87 2.74 8.06
N ALA A 27 -2.26 3.56 7.20
CA ALA A 27 -1.07 3.25 6.41
C ALA A 27 0.25 3.31 7.20
N THR A 28 0.17 3.41 8.52
CA THR A 28 1.31 3.22 9.44
C THR A 28 1.58 1.74 9.72
N SER A 29 0.64 0.87 9.39
CA SER A 29 0.73 -0.58 9.56
C SER A 29 1.70 -1.20 8.56
N ALA A 30 2.13 -2.43 8.85
CA ALA A 30 2.86 -3.24 7.89
C ALA A 30 1.92 -3.67 6.74
N LEU A 31 2.49 -3.95 5.55
CA LEU A 31 1.73 -4.41 4.40
C LEU A 31 0.93 -5.68 4.71
N GLY A 32 -0.39 -5.59 4.51
CA GLY A 32 -1.34 -6.66 4.78
C GLY A 32 -1.87 -6.72 6.20
N GLU A 33 -1.47 -5.79 7.06
CA GLU A 33 -1.83 -5.72 8.48
C GLU A 33 -2.63 -4.45 8.82
N SER A 34 -3.04 -3.67 7.82
CA SER A 34 -3.85 -2.47 8.04
C SER A 34 -5.22 -2.84 8.60
N TYR A 35 -5.72 -2.04 9.54
CA TYR A 35 -7.05 -2.25 10.11
C TYR A 35 -7.70 -0.92 10.49
N LEU A 36 -9.02 -0.95 10.67
CA LEU A 36 -9.80 0.19 11.17
C LEU A 36 -10.07 0.01 12.66
N ASP A 37 -9.48 0.89 13.47
CA ASP A 37 -9.88 0.99 14.87
C ASP A 37 -11.34 1.51 14.94
N PRO A 38 -12.28 0.74 15.52
CA PRO A 38 -13.69 1.13 15.65
C PRO A 38 -13.91 2.30 16.60
N ASN A 39 -12.92 2.64 17.44
CA ASN A 39 -13.01 3.75 18.40
C ASN A 39 -12.63 5.10 17.78
N ILE A 40 -12.00 5.11 16.60
CA ILE A 40 -11.62 6.34 15.91
C ILE A 40 -12.79 6.83 15.06
N LYS A 41 -13.30 8.04 15.37
CA LYS A 41 -14.31 8.71 14.56
C LYS A 41 -13.67 9.32 13.32
N ARG A 42 -14.20 9.00 12.14
CA ARG A 42 -13.78 9.52 10.83
C ARG A 42 -14.98 10.23 10.19
N SER A 43 -14.74 11.21 9.33
CA SER A 43 -15.79 11.71 8.43
C SER A 43 -16.18 10.59 7.45
N GLU A 44 -17.38 10.66 6.86
CA GLU A 44 -17.85 9.65 5.88
C GLU A 44 -16.84 9.45 4.73
N GLU A 45 -16.32 10.55 4.17
CA GLU A 45 -15.31 10.49 3.10
C GLU A 45 -14.01 9.80 3.55
N LEU A 46 -13.55 10.07 4.78
CA LEU A 46 -12.33 9.46 5.30
C LEU A 46 -12.56 7.99 5.68
N GLN A 47 -13.77 7.64 6.12
CA GLN A 47 -14.15 6.27 6.42
C GLN A 47 -14.08 5.42 5.15
N GLU A 48 -14.74 5.84 4.07
CA GLU A 48 -14.72 5.15 2.78
C GLU A 48 -13.28 4.97 2.25
N LYS A 49 -12.48 6.05 2.22
CA LYS A 49 -11.07 5.98 1.82
C LYS A 49 -10.25 5.00 2.66
N SER A 50 -10.54 4.92 3.95
CA SER A 50 -9.81 4.03 4.86
C SER A 50 -10.23 2.57 4.68
N GLU A 51 -11.52 2.30 4.46
CA GLU A 51 -12.04 0.97 4.12
C GLU A 51 -11.46 0.45 2.80
N ASP A 52 -11.49 1.29 1.77
CA ASP A 52 -10.88 1.01 0.47
C ASP A 52 -9.39 0.70 0.58
N TYR A 53 -8.68 1.48 1.40
CA TYR A 53 -7.26 1.27 1.61
C TYR A 53 -6.98 -0.04 2.35
N VAL A 54 -7.74 -0.37 3.40
CA VAL A 54 -7.57 -1.62 4.14
C VAL A 54 -7.84 -2.84 3.25
N ALA A 55 -8.92 -2.81 2.47
CA ALA A 55 -9.20 -3.88 1.51
C ALA A 55 -8.08 -4.00 0.47
N PHE A 56 -7.58 -2.88 -0.03
CA PHE A 56 -6.47 -2.85 -0.99
C PHE A 56 -5.15 -3.34 -0.38
N ASP A 57 -4.85 -3.00 0.88
CA ASP A 57 -3.65 -3.43 1.60
C ASP A 57 -3.58 -4.96 1.69
N HIS A 58 -4.68 -5.61 2.06
CA HIS A 58 -4.75 -7.07 2.12
C HIS A 58 -4.59 -7.71 0.73
N ASP A 59 -5.25 -7.17 -0.31
CA ASP A 59 -5.09 -7.65 -1.70
C ASP A 59 -3.64 -7.52 -2.20
N VAL A 60 -2.98 -6.39 -1.92
CA VAL A 60 -1.58 -6.18 -2.28
C VAL A 60 -0.67 -7.19 -1.56
N ALA A 61 -0.94 -7.50 -0.30
CA ALA A 61 -0.17 -8.48 0.46
C ALA A 61 -0.33 -9.92 -0.07
N GLU A 62 -1.47 -10.26 -0.65
CA GLU A 62 -1.67 -11.55 -1.34
C GLU A 62 -0.94 -11.60 -2.69
N LYS A 63 -0.90 -10.47 -3.40
CA LYS A 63 -0.20 -10.35 -4.69
C LYS A 63 1.31 -10.23 -4.55
N LEU A 64 1.79 -9.65 -3.46
CA LEU A 64 3.22 -9.40 -3.16
C LEU A 64 3.63 -10.11 -1.85
N PRO A 65 3.56 -11.45 -1.79
CA PRO A 65 3.80 -12.18 -0.55
C PRO A 65 5.23 -12.02 0.00
N HIS A 66 6.23 -11.72 -0.84
CA HIS A 66 7.61 -11.46 -0.44
C HIS A 66 7.81 -10.10 0.26
N LEU A 67 6.82 -9.21 0.15
CA LEU A 67 6.81 -7.89 0.79
C LEU A 67 5.88 -7.82 2.00
N LYS A 68 5.02 -8.83 2.19
CA LYS A 68 4.06 -8.88 3.29
C LYS A 68 4.75 -8.71 4.65
N GLY A 69 4.14 -7.92 5.53
CA GLY A 69 4.66 -7.65 6.88
C GLY A 69 5.80 -6.64 6.94
N LYS A 70 6.24 -6.06 5.81
CA LYS A 70 7.19 -4.94 5.80
C LYS A 70 6.47 -3.63 6.07
N PHE A 71 7.13 -2.73 6.81
CA PHE A 71 6.61 -1.40 7.06
C PHE A 71 6.71 -0.51 5.82
N ARG A 72 5.87 0.52 5.75
CA ARG A 72 5.86 1.46 4.64
C ARG A 72 7.23 2.07 4.33
N TRP A 73 8.02 2.45 5.34
CA TRP A 73 9.34 3.04 5.12
C TRP A 73 10.34 2.04 4.50
N ASP A 74 10.25 0.75 4.85
CA ASP A 74 11.02 -0.32 4.21
C ASP A 74 10.59 -0.49 2.75
N LEU A 75 9.30 -0.41 2.48
CA LEU A 75 8.73 -0.55 1.14
C LEU A 75 9.04 0.65 0.25
N GLU A 76 9.03 1.87 0.81
CA GLU A 76 9.48 3.09 0.13
C GLU A 76 10.96 3.03 -0.21
N LYS A 77 11.79 2.49 0.70
CA LYS A 77 13.19 2.23 0.42
C LYS A 77 13.36 1.17 -0.67
N TYR A 78 12.71 0.02 -0.53
CA TYR A 78 12.75 -1.06 -1.51
C TYR A 78 12.36 -0.56 -2.90
N PHE A 79 11.26 0.20 -3.00
CA PHE A 79 10.79 0.79 -4.25
C PHE A 79 11.86 1.71 -4.86
N ARG A 80 12.41 2.62 -4.06
CA ARG A 80 13.44 3.56 -4.51
C ARG A 80 14.71 2.87 -4.98
N ASP A 81 15.12 1.82 -4.29
CA ASP A 81 16.32 1.05 -4.62
C ASP A 81 16.16 0.27 -5.95
N HIS A 82 14.94 -0.14 -6.31
CA HIS A 82 14.66 -0.90 -7.54
C HIS A 82 14.29 -0.02 -8.74
N TRP A 83 13.48 1.03 -8.55
CA TRP A 83 12.88 1.79 -9.66
C TRP A 83 13.12 3.31 -9.59
N GLY A 84 13.84 3.77 -8.57
CA GLY A 84 14.14 5.19 -8.38
C GLY A 84 13.09 5.94 -7.55
N PRO A 85 13.31 7.25 -7.32
CA PRO A 85 12.59 8.01 -6.29
C PRO A 85 11.15 8.39 -6.65
N TYR A 86 10.71 8.14 -7.88
CA TYR A 86 9.43 8.62 -8.38
C TYR A 86 8.40 7.49 -8.44
N LEU A 87 7.32 7.64 -7.67
CA LEU A 87 6.16 6.74 -7.75
C LEU A 87 5.47 6.90 -9.13
N PRO A 88 4.94 5.81 -9.70
CA PRO A 88 4.18 5.86 -10.94
C PRO A 88 2.97 6.79 -10.81
N LYS A 89 2.71 7.56 -11.86
CA LYS A 89 1.51 8.40 -11.97
C LYS A 89 0.29 7.50 -12.17
N GLU A 90 -0.90 7.95 -11.77
CA GLU A 90 -2.13 7.28 -12.20
C GLU A 90 -2.23 7.43 -13.72
N GLU A 91 -2.19 6.30 -14.43
CA GLU A 91 -2.87 6.27 -15.72
C GLU A 91 -4.37 6.29 -15.38
N GLY A 92 -5.02 7.37 -15.82
CA GLY A 92 -6.45 7.63 -15.59
C GLY A 92 -7.36 6.72 -16.38
#